data_AF-A0A1G2QCQ3-F1
#
_entry.id   AF-A0A1G2QCQ3-F1
#
_cell.length_a   1.000
_cell.length_b   1.000
_cell.length_c   1.000
_cell.angle_alpha   90.00
_cell.angle_beta   90.00
_cell.angle_gamma   90.00
#
_symmetry.space_group_name_H-M   'P 1'
#
loop_
_entity.id
_entity.type
_entity.pdbx_description
1 polymer ?
#
loop_
_entity_poly.entity_id
_entity_poly.type
_entity_poly.pdbx_seq_one_letter_code
_entity_poly.pdbx_strand_id
1 'polypeptide(L)'
;MNKIFLIIFLLFLIISAGYFAWPLWSAKETKPLEVTNANPITGLAVRQAGLDLLGTDFVVPGVNIAVKLATDIIDYKEGDNTGSVIYLPEHTIKVTVAGKDYIVAPIATNNGGTGTFVYLVLFEKNGNQFKQVDDEFLGDRIKIEKVETTGDKISATIYDRGTGEPYSAVPTVQKTLTYTIVGGALKLQ
;
A
#
# COMPACT_ATOMS: atom_id res chain seq x y z
N MET A 1 -61.10 -27.36 21.88
CA MET A 1 -60.04 -26.39 21.53
C MET A 1 -60.63 -24.99 21.67
N ASN A 2 -60.14 -24.19 22.64
CA ASN A 2 -60.81 -22.97 23.08
C ASN A 2 -60.62 -21.84 22.05
N LYS A 3 -61.72 -21.21 21.61
CA LYS A 3 -61.71 -20.15 20.58
C LYS A 3 -60.78 -18.97 20.92
N ILE A 4 -60.53 -18.74 22.20
CA ILE A 4 -59.60 -17.73 22.73
C ILE A 4 -58.13 -18.06 22.41
N PHE A 5 -57.77 -19.35 22.41
CA PHE A 5 -56.40 -19.79 22.10
C PHE A 5 -56.05 -19.60 20.61
N LEU A 6 -57.04 -19.71 19.73
CA LEU A 6 -56.88 -19.48 18.29
C LEU A 6 -56.62 -17.99 17.97
N ILE A 7 -57.28 -17.08 18.69
CA ILE A 7 -57.17 -15.63 18.50
C ILE A 7 -55.79 -15.13 18.99
N ILE A 8 -55.31 -15.63 20.12
CA ILE A 8 -53.99 -15.27 20.67
C ILE A 8 -52.87 -15.78 19.74
N PHE A 9 -53.02 -16.98 19.17
CA PHE A 9 -52.05 -17.53 18.23
C PHE A 9 -51.99 -16.74 16.90
N LEU A 10 -53.13 -16.27 16.39
CA LEU A 10 -53.21 -15.42 15.20
C LEU A 10 -52.59 -14.03 15.41
N LEU A 11 -52.78 -13.43 16.59
CA LEU A 11 -52.15 -12.14 16.94
C LEU A 11 -50.62 -12.25 17.04
N PHE A 12 -50.10 -13.35 17.57
CA PHE A 12 -48.65 -13.58 17.66
C PHE A 12 -47.99 -13.74 16.28
N LEU A 13 -48.71 -14.32 15.31
CA LEU A 13 -48.24 -14.54 13.93
C LEU A 13 -48.16 -13.23 13.11
N ILE A 14 -49.03 -12.26 13.40
CA ILE A 14 -49.02 -10.95 12.71
C ILE A 14 -47.90 -10.06 13.25
N ILE A 15 -47.63 -10.11 14.56
CA ILE A 15 -46.55 -9.35 15.20
C ILE A 15 -45.16 -9.90 14.78
N SER A 16 -45.02 -11.21 14.62
CA SER A 16 -43.77 -11.80 14.14
C SER A 16 -43.46 -11.49 12.68
N ALA A 17 -44.48 -11.43 11.81
CA ALA A 17 -44.32 -11.03 10.41
C ALA A 17 -43.88 -9.56 10.26
N GLY A 18 -44.36 -8.66 11.14
CA GLY A 18 -43.95 -7.24 11.14
C GLY A 18 -42.50 -7.00 11.55
N TYR A 19 -41.97 -7.78 12.52
CA TYR A 19 -40.57 -7.68 12.94
C TYR A 19 -39.58 -8.29 11.94
N PHE A 20 -40.00 -9.28 11.16
CA PHE A 20 -39.14 -9.93 10.16
C PHE A 20 -39.02 -9.17 8.84
N ALA A 21 -39.94 -8.23 8.55
CA ALA A 21 -39.93 -7.46 7.30
C ALA A 21 -39.17 -6.13 7.38
N TRP A 22 -38.86 -5.62 8.58
CA TRP A 22 -38.12 -4.36 8.75
C TRP A 22 -36.69 -4.35 8.18
N PRO A 23 -35.91 -5.45 8.17
CA PRO A 23 -34.57 -5.43 7.60
C PRO A 23 -34.55 -5.51 6.06
N LEU A 24 -35.67 -5.82 5.40
CA LEU A 24 -35.70 -6.02 3.94
C LEU A 24 -35.91 -4.73 3.14
N TRP A 25 -36.40 -3.65 3.77
CA TRP A 25 -36.57 -2.35 3.08
C TRP A 25 -35.35 -1.43 3.25
N SER A 26 -34.50 -1.66 4.24
CA SER A 26 -33.30 -0.82 4.49
C SER A 26 -32.03 -1.32 3.82
N ALA A 27 -32.12 -2.29 2.91
CA ALA A 27 -31.00 -2.69 2.08
C ALA A 27 -30.70 -1.57 1.08
N LYS A 28 -29.87 -0.61 1.52
CA LYS A 28 -29.18 0.35 0.65
C LYS A 28 -28.63 -0.47 -0.52
N GLU A 29 -28.96 -0.09 -1.75
CA GLU A 29 -28.42 -0.73 -2.95
C GLU A 29 -26.90 -0.81 -2.82
N THR A 30 -26.40 -1.99 -2.44
CA THR A 30 -24.98 -2.25 -2.53
C THR A 30 -24.71 -2.32 -4.00
N LYS A 31 -24.08 -1.27 -4.53
CA LYS A 31 -23.47 -1.31 -5.86
C LYS A 31 -22.79 -2.68 -5.99
N PRO A 32 -23.10 -3.46 -7.03
CA PRO A 32 -22.41 -4.71 -7.27
C PRO A 32 -20.92 -4.47 -7.14
N LEU A 33 -20.19 -5.35 -6.45
CA LEU A 33 -18.74 -5.28 -6.43
C LEU A 33 -18.31 -5.22 -7.89
N GLU A 34 -17.82 -4.06 -8.30
CA GLU A 34 -17.25 -3.87 -9.62
C GLU A 34 -15.98 -4.71 -9.57
N VAL A 35 -16.07 -5.95 -10.05
CA VAL A 35 -14.92 -6.80 -10.29
C VAL A 35 -14.18 -6.12 -11.44
N THR A 36 -13.38 -5.12 -11.09
CA THR A 36 -12.28 -4.68 -11.92
C THR A 36 -11.52 -5.95 -12.21
N ASN A 37 -11.49 -6.37 -13.47
CA ASN A 37 -10.60 -7.41 -13.96
C ASN A 37 -9.17 -6.87 -13.84
N ALA A 38 -8.69 -6.70 -12.61
CA ALA A 38 -7.28 -6.63 -12.33
C ALA A 38 -6.76 -7.98 -12.79
N ASN A 39 -5.99 -7.98 -13.89
CA ASN A 39 -5.40 -9.18 -14.44
C ASN A 39 -4.76 -9.96 -13.27
N PRO A 40 -5.26 -11.15 -12.91
CA PRO A 40 -4.84 -11.83 -11.67
C PRO A 40 -3.33 -12.12 -11.68
N ILE A 41 -2.74 -12.20 -12.87
CA ILE A 41 -1.30 -12.36 -13.11
C ILE A 41 -0.51 -11.15 -12.58
N THR A 42 -1.02 -9.92 -12.77
CA THR A 42 -0.34 -8.69 -12.33
C THR A 42 -0.31 -8.62 -10.80
N GLY A 43 -1.42 -8.95 -10.13
CA GLY A 43 -1.49 -8.95 -8.66
C GLY A 43 -0.57 -10.00 -8.02
N LEU A 44 -0.47 -11.19 -8.62
CA LEU A 44 0.45 -12.25 -8.17
C LEU A 44 1.92 -11.84 -8.37
N ALA A 45 2.27 -11.24 -9.51
CA ALA A 45 3.64 -10.80 -9.80
C ALA A 45 4.11 -9.67 -8.86
N VAL A 46 3.24 -8.70 -8.57
CA VAL A 46 3.49 -7.62 -7.60
C VAL A 46 3.71 -8.20 -6.21
N ARG A 47 2.83 -9.12 -5.77
CA ARG A 47 2.99 -9.81 -4.49
C ARG A 47 4.31 -10.57 -4.39
N GLN A 48 4.71 -11.28 -5.44
CA GLN A 48 5.97 -12.02 -5.43
C GLN A 48 7.19 -11.08 -5.38
N ALA A 49 7.18 -10.00 -6.17
CA ALA A 49 8.23 -8.99 -6.11
C ALA A 49 8.34 -8.38 -4.71
N GLY A 50 7.20 -8.14 -4.06
CA GLY A 50 7.10 -7.72 -2.67
C GLY A 50 7.84 -8.67 -1.72
N LEU A 51 7.58 -9.97 -1.84
CA LEU A 51 8.17 -10.99 -0.98
C LEU A 51 9.66 -11.24 -1.24
N ASP A 52 10.13 -11.04 -2.46
CA ASP A 52 11.54 -11.29 -2.83
C ASP A 52 12.53 -10.37 -2.10
N LEU A 53 12.08 -9.20 -1.64
CA LEU A 53 12.92 -8.26 -0.89
C LEU A 53 12.98 -8.53 0.62
N LEU A 54 12.18 -9.45 1.17
CA LEU A 54 12.21 -9.73 2.61
C LEU A 54 13.60 -10.23 3.05
N GLY A 55 14.12 -9.68 4.14
CA GLY A 55 15.48 -9.95 4.63
C GLY A 55 16.61 -9.25 3.85
N THR A 56 16.28 -8.47 2.82
CA THR A 56 17.26 -7.62 2.12
C THR A 56 17.62 -6.44 3.01
N ASP A 57 18.88 -5.99 2.93
CA ASP A 57 19.32 -4.77 3.61
C ASP A 57 18.79 -3.53 2.89
N PHE A 58 18.13 -2.67 3.65
CA PHE A 58 17.75 -1.32 3.26
C PHE A 58 18.56 -0.33 4.10
N VAL A 59 19.28 0.56 3.42
CA VAL A 59 20.02 1.65 4.05
C VAL A 59 19.09 2.85 4.15
N VAL A 60 18.75 3.21 5.39
CA VAL A 60 17.81 4.29 5.69
C VAL A 60 18.40 5.65 5.25
N PRO A 61 17.75 6.37 4.32
CA PRO A 61 18.23 7.66 3.85
C PRO A 61 18.38 8.68 4.98
N GLY A 62 19.45 9.48 4.93
CA GLY A 62 19.75 10.53 5.89
C GLY A 62 20.49 10.08 7.16
N VAL A 63 20.37 8.81 7.57
CA VAL A 63 21.09 8.26 8.75
C VAL A 63 22.07 7.14 8.40
N ASN A 64 21.98 6.56 7.20
CA ASN A 64 22.88 5.51 6.69
C ASN A 64 22.94 4.23 7.56
N ILE A 65 21.82 3.91 8.21
CA ILE A 65 21.68 2.70 9.03
C ILE A 65 21.07 1.60 8.16
N ALA A 66 21.65 0.40 8.17
CA ALA A 66 21.12 -0.74 7.45
C ALA A 66 20.11 -1.52 8.31
N VAL A 67 18.92 -1.76 7.78
CA VAL A 67 17.88 -2.58 8.39
C VAL A 67 17.43 -3.69 7.46
N LYS A 68 17.01 -4.83 8.02
CA LYS A 68 16.46 -5.95 7.26
C LYS A 68 14.99 -5.69 6.95
N LEU A 69 14.61 -5.68 5.67
CA LEU A 69 13.22 -5.51 5.26
C LEU A 69 12.33 -6.66 5.78
N ALA A 70 11.16 -6.30 6.27
CA ALA A 70 10.16 -7.19 6.84
C ALA A 70 8.76 -6.65 6.49
N THR A 71 7.72 -7.45 6.72
CA THR A 71 6.32 -7.04 6.48
C THR A 71 5.75 -6.16 7.58
N ASP A 72 6.38 -6.16 8.76
CA ASP A 72 5.98 -5.38 9.92
C ASP A 72 6.80 -4.08 10.02
N ILE A 73 6.48 -3.25 11.00
CA ILE A 73 7.28 -2.06 11.33
C ILE A 73 8.63 -2.51 11.88
N ILE A 74 9.71 -1.95 11.33
CA ILE A 74 11.08 -2.25 11.74
C ILE A 74 11.62 -1.04 12.52
N ASP A 75 11.69 -1.16 13.84
CA ASP A 75 12.35 -0.16 14.67
C ASP A 75 13.86 -0.36 14.66
N TYR A 76 14.61 0.73 14.65
CA TYR A 76 16.07 0.70 14.77
C TYR A 76 16.57 1.72 15.79
N LYS A 77 17.71 1.39 16.39
CA LYS A 77 18.48 2.29 17.25
C LYS A 77 19.97 2.04 17.07
N GLU A 78 20.70 3.06 16.63
CA GLU A 78 22.15 3.02 16.48
C GLU A 78 22.76 4.35 16.94
N GLY A 79 23.53 4.28 18.02
CA GLY A 79 23.98 5.49 18.74
C GLY A 79 22.79 6.31 19.22
N ASP A 80 22.79 7.60 18.86
CA ASP A 80 21.71 8.55 19.16
C ASP A 80 20.58 8.53 18.11
N ASN A 81 20.77 7.82 17.00
CA ASN A 81 19.74 7.70 15.97
C ASN A 81 18.75 6.62 16.36
N THR A 82 17.47 6.96 16.32
CA THR A 82 16.36 6.02 16.49
C THR A 82 15.33 6.30 15.41
N GLY A 83 14.61 5.27 15.01
CA GLY A 83 13.57 5.45 14.00
C GLY A 83 12.85 4.16 13.67
N SER A 84 11.99 4.25 12.66
CA SER A 84 11.23 3.12 12.15
C SER A 84 11.19 3.12 10.63
N VAL A 85 11.08 1.92 10.06
CA VAL A 85 10.94 1.67 8.64
C VAL A 85 9.68 0.84 8.41
N ILE A 86 8.91 1.21 7.38
CA ILE A 86 7.73 0.48 6.92
C ILE A 86 7.92 0.18 5.45
N TYR A 87 7.98 -1.11 5.12
CA TYR A 87 8.02 -1.58 3.75
C TYR A 87 6.60 -1.80 3.21
N LEU A 88 6.34 -1.38 1.97
CA LEU A 88 5.04 -1.48 1.31
C LEU A 88 5.09 -2.51 0.15
N PRO A 89 5.13 -3.83 0.46
CA PRO A 89 5.35 -4.89 -0.53
C PRO A 89 4.27 -4.99 -1.61
N GLU A 90 3.04 -4.55 -1.32
CA GLU A 90 1.90 -4.54 -2.25
C GLU A 90 2.04 -3.54 -3.40
N HIS A 91 3.01 -2.62 -3.30
CA HIS A 91 3.33 -1.64 -4.33
C HIS A 91 4.72 -1.89 -4.93
N THR A 92 5.31 -3.06 -4.71
CA THR A 92 6.62 -3.42 -5.24
C THR A 92 6.51 -4.01 -6.64
N ILE A 93 7.36 -3.57 -7.56
CA ILE A 93 7.38 -4.08 -8.94
C ILE A 93 8.76 -4.59 -9.34
N LYS A 94 8.80 -5.54 -10.28
CA LYS A 94 10.02 -5.92 -11.00
C LYS A 94 10.11 -5.14 -12.31
N VAL A 95 11.33 -4.75 -12.67
CA VAL A 95 11.62 -4.12 -13.96
C VAL A 95 12.97 -4.61 -14.47
N THR A 96 13.07 -4.87 -15.76
CA THR A 96 14.32 -5.25 -16.41
C THR A 96 14.71 -4.12 -17.36
N VAL A 97 15.87 -3.50 -17.15
CA VAL A 97 16.38 -2.40 -17.99
C VAL A 97 17.77 -2.76 -18.47
N ALA A 98 17.99 -2.69 -19.78
CA ALA A 98 19.27 -3.03 -20.43
C ALA A 98 19.83 -4.41 -20.00
N GLY A 99 18.96 -5.40 -19.82
CA GLY A 99 19.34 -6.77 -19.43
C GLY A 99 19.69 -6.96 -17.95
N LYS A 100 19.50 -5.93 -17.11
CA LYS A 100 19.63 -6.02 -15.66
C LYS A 100 18.27 -6.03 -14.99
N ASP A 101 18.11 -6.90 -14.00
CA ASP A 101 16.89 -7.02 -13.22
C ASP A 101 16.94 -6.13 -11.99
N TYR A 102 15.86 -5.37 -11.80
CA TYR A 102 15.66 -4.49 -10.67
C TYR A 102 14.32 -4.79 -9.99
N ILE A 103 14.26 -4.46 -8.70
CA ILE A 103 13.02 -4.32 -7.97
C ILE A 103 12.89 -2.86 -7.52
N VAL A 104 11.71 -2.29 -7.71
CA VAL A 104 11.37 -0.95 -7.24
C VAL A 104 10.33 -1.07 -6.16
N ALA A 105 10.63 -0.52 -4.99
CA ALA A 105 9.84 -0.68 -3.78
C ALA A 105 9.64 0.67 -3.07
N PRO A 106 8.40 1.07 -2.75
CA PRO A 106 8.18 2.19 -1.86
C PRO A 106 8.43 1.79 -0.41
N ILE A 107 9.21 2.61 0.30
CA ILE A 107 9.59 2.40 1.69
C ILE A 107 9.40 3.70 2.46
N ALA A 108 8.71 3.65 3.59
CA ALA A 108 8.49 4.79 4.47
C ALA A 108 9.45 4.73 5.67
N THR A 109 10.00 5.88 6.04
CA THR A 109 10.94 6.00 7.16
C THR A 109 10.55 7.14 8.10
N ASN A 110 10.74 6.93 9.40
CA ASN A 110 10.72 7.98 10.41
C ASN A 110 12.04 7.93 11.17
N ASN A 111 12.88 8.96 11.04
CA ASN A 111 14.22 8.99 11.64
C ASN A 111 14.22 9.73 13.00
N GLY A 112 13.20 9.53 13.83
CA GLY A 112 13.12 10.08 15.20
C GLY A 112 12.39 11.43 15.32
N GLY A 113 11.71 11.86 14.26
CA GLY A 113 10.90 13.09 14.23
C GLY A 113 9.39 12.81 14.24
N THR A 114 8.61 13.83 13.90
CA THR A 114 7.16 13.72 13.72
C THR A 114 6.72 13.39 12.29
N GLY A 115 7.68 13.40 11.35
CA GLY A 115 7.44 13.12 9.94
C GLY A 115 7.53 11.64 9.60
N THR A 116 7.00 11.27 8.43
CA THR A 116 7.19 9.94 7.85
C THR A 116 7.45 10.13 6.37
N PHE A 117 8.69 9.96 5.97
CA PHE A 117 9.17 10.23 4.62
C PHE A 117 9.06 8.98 3.79
N VAL A 118 8.42 9.06 2.63
CA VAL A 118 8.27 7.92 1.71
C VAL A 118 9.26 8.08 0.58
N TYR A 119 9.97 7.00 0.27
CA TYR A 119 10.97 6.92 -0.78
C TYR A 119 10.58 5.83 -1.78
N LEU A 120 10.93 6.03 -3.04
CA LEU A 120 10.95 5.00 -4.07
C LEU A 120 12.36 4.45 -4.15
N VAL A 121 12.54 3.19 -3.76
CA VAL A 121 13.87 2.59 -3.60
C VAL A 121 14.12 1.59 -4.72
N LEU A 122 15.30 1.67 -5.32
CA LEU A 122 15.74 0.80 -6.40
C LEU A 122 16.74 -0.24 -5.87
N PHE A 123 16.41 -1.51 -6.09
CA PHE A 123 17.26 -2.64 -5.77
C PHE A 123 17.72 -3.32 -7.05
N GLU A 124 19.04 -3.46 -7.25
CA GLU A 124 19.61 -4.28 -8.32
C GLU A 124 19.74 -5.73 -7.85
N LYS A 125 19.30 -6.66 -8.68
CA LYS A 125 19.48 -8.09 -8.42
C LYS A 125 20.89 -8.52 -8.80
N ASN A 126 21.60 -9.13 -7.86
CA ASN A 126 22.91 -9.76 -8.08
C ASN A 126 22.87 -11.22 -7.61
N GLY A 127 22.69 -12.14 -8.55
CA GLY A 127 22.45 -13.56 -8.24
C GLY A 127 21.14 -13.74 -7.45
N ASN A 128 21.26 -14.29 -6.24
CA ASN A 128 20.13 -14.49 -5.32
C ASN A 128 19.97 -13.37 -4.28
N GLN A 129 20.74 -12.29 -4.41
CA GLN A 129 20.73 -11.16 -3.48
C GLN A 129 20.22 -9.91 -4.19
N PHE A 130 19.65 -9.00 -3.40
CA PHE A 130 19.26 -7.66 -3.84
C PHE A 130 20.14 -6.64 -3.13
N LYS A 131 20.56 -5.61 -3.86
CA LYS A 131 21.35 -4.51 -3.32
C LYS A 131 20.64 -3.20 -3.63
N GLN A 132 20.38 -2.37 -2.62
CA GLN A 132 19.95 -0.99 -2.84
C GLN A 132 21.01 -0.23 -3.63
N VAL A 133 20.61 0.36 -4.74
CA VAL A 133 21.47 1.13 -5.63
C VAL A 133 21.07 2.60 -5.73
N ASP A 134 19.81 2.92 -5.43
CA ASP A 134 19.32 4.29 -5.41
C ASP A 134 18.03 4.42 -4.58
N ASP A 135 17.70 5.64 -4.18
CA ASP A 135 16.43 6.00 -3.56
C ASP A 135 16.03 7.44 -3.90
N GLU A 136 14.75 7.63 -4.19
CA GLU A 136 14.18 8.93 -4.55
C GLU A 136 13.06 9.32 -3.58
N PHE A 137 13.11 10.54 -3.06
CA PHE A 137 12.10 11.03 -2.13
C PHE A 137 10.77 11.29 -2.85
N LEU A 138 9.69 10.66 -2.36
CA LEU A 138 8.33 10.84 -2.89
C LEU A 138 7.53 11.90 -2.13
N GLY A 139 7.73 12.02 -0.82
CA GLY A 139 7.02 13.00 0.00
C GLY A 139 6.91 12.66 1.48
N ASP A 140 6.35 13.58 2.27
CA ASP A 140 6.08 13.42 3.71
C ASP A 140 4.61 13.03 3.96
N ARG A 141 4.42 11.87 4.61
CA ARG A 141 3.13 11.29 5.00
C ARG A 141 2.14 11.24 3.83
N ILE A 142 2.64 10.88 2.65
CA ILE A 142 1.83 10.63 1.45
C ILE A 142 1.20 9.24 1.51
N LYS A 143 0.18 8.99 0.67
CA LYS A 143 -0.36 7.64 0.43
C LYS A 143 0.10 7.16 -0.94
N ILE A 144 0.69 5.96 -1.03
CA ILE A 144 0.93 5.31 -2.31
C ILE A 144 -0.39 4.69 -2.79
N GLU A 145 -0.82 5.04 -3.99
CA GLU A 145 -1.96 4.39 -4.64
C GLU A 145 -1.47 3.20 -5.47
N LYS A 146 -0.41 3.42 -6.26
CA LYS A 146 0.11 2.43 -7.20
C LYS A 146 1.54 2.75 -7.60
N VAL A 147 2.35 1.72 -7.76
CA VAL A 147 3.60 1.79 -8.53
C VAL A 147 3.46 0.79 -9.68
N GLU A 148 3.79 1.22 -10.88
CA GLU A 148 3.70 0.39 -12.08
C GLU A 148 4.82 0.70 -13.06
N THR A 149 5.03 -0.21 -14.01
CA THR A 149 5.98 0.00 -15.10
C THR A 149 5.29 -0.11 -16.46
N THR A 150 5.69 0.73 -17.40
CA THR A 150 5.31 0.65 -18.81
C THR A 150 6.57 0.80 -19.65
N GLY A 151 7.10 -0.32 -20.15
CA GLY A 151 8.42 -0.36 -20.76
C GLY A 151 9.50 -0.04 -19.74
N ASP A 152 10.31 0.98 -20.03
CA ASP A 152 11.41 1.44 -19.17
C ASP A 152 10.99 2.58 -18.20
N LYS A 153 9.70 2.95 -18.20
CA LYS A 153 9.16 4.02 -17.36
C LYS A 153 8.46 3.44 -16.15
N ILE A 154 8.86 3.90 -14.97
CA ILE A 154 8.23 3.59 -13.69
C ILE A 154 7.32 4.76 -13.33
N SER A 155 6.06 4.50 -12.99
CA SER A 155 5.12 5.51 -12.52
C SER A 155 4.69 5.22 -11.10
N ALA A 156 4.89 6.18 -10.19
CA ALA A 156 4.38 6.16 -8.84
C ALA A 156 3.20 7.13 -8.74
N THR A 157 1.99 6.59 -8.59
CA THR A 157 0.79 7.37 -8.30
C THR A 157 0.61 7.47 -6.79
N ILE A 158 0.57 8.71 -6.31
CA ILE A 158 0.52 9.03 -4.88
C ILE A 158 -0.60 10.03 -4.60
N TYR A 159 -1.07 10.06 -3.36
CA TYR A 159 -1.86 11.16 -2.83
C TYR A 159 -1.01 11.96 -1.86
N ASP A 160 -0.89 13.25 -2.15
CA ASP A 160 -0.21 14.25 -1.36
C ASP A 160 -1.23 15.25 -0.79
N ARG A 161 -0.79 16.12 0.12
CA ARG A 161 -1.66 17.08 0.77
C ARG A 161 -1.87 18.32 -0.08
N GLY A 162 -3.09 18.81 -0.07
CA GLY A 162 -3.41 20.13 -0.59
C GLY A 162 -2.86 21.25 0.30
N THR A 163 -2.79 22.45 -0.25
CA THR A 163 -2.44 23.65 0.53
C THR A 163 -3.46 23.85 1.66
N GLY A 164 -2.97 23.93 2.90
CA GLY A 164 -3.81 24.13 4.08
C GLY A 164 -4.46 22.85 4.64
N GLU A 165 -4.22 21.69 4.03
CA GLU A 165 -4.70 20.41 4.54
C GLU A 165 -3.91 20.02 5.81
N PRO A 166 -4.59 19.67 6.93
CA PRO A 166 -3.89 19.30 8.15
C PRO A 166 -3.19 17.94 7.98
N TYR A 167 -2.05 17.77 8.65
CA TYR A 167 -1.29 16.53 8.54
C TYR A 167 -1.98 15.28 9.11
N SER A 168 -2.99 15.46 9.95
CA SER A 168 -3.84 14.40 10.48
C SER A 168 -4.93 13.92 9.51
N ALA A 169 -5.21 14.68 8.45
CA ALA A 169 -6.15 14.27 7.42
C ALA A 169 -5.50 13.31 6.41
N VAL A 170 -6.36 12.52 5.75
CA VAL A 170 -5.96 11.65 4.64
C VAL A 170 -5.65 12.53 3.42
N PRO A 171 -4.44 12.43 2.84
CA PRO A 171 -4.03 13.20 1.67
C PRO A 171 -5.04 13.14 0.51
N THR A 172 -5.31 14.28 -0.13
CA THR A 172 -6.39 14.41 -1.13
C THR A 172 -5.94 14.71 -2.56
N VAL A 173 -4.69 15.17 -2.76
CA VAL A 173 -4.19 15.61 -4.07
C VAL A 173 -3.42 14.49 -4.74
N GLN A 174 -4.03 13.87 -5.75
CA GLN A 174 -3.35 12.84 -6.53
C GLN A 174 -2.25 13.45 -7.42
N LYS A 175 -1.08 12.81 -7.43
CA LYS A 175 0.07 13.11 -8.30
C LYS A 175 0.60 11.82 -8.90
N THR A 176 1.15 11.90 -10.11
CA THR A 176 1.90 10.80 -10.71
C THR A 176 3.31 11.27 -11.00
N LEU A 177 4.28 10.60 -10.39
CA LEU A 177 5.70 10.84 -10.59
C LEU A 177 6.24 9.75 -11.52
N THR A 178 6.89 10.16 -12.61
CA THR A 178 7.43 9.23 -13.61
C THR A 178 8.95 9.23 -13.56
N TYR A 179 9.53 8.04 -13.49
CA TYR A 179 10.95 7.80 -13.40
C TYR A 179 11.43 6.91 -14.54
N THR A 180 12.71 7.01 -14.86
CA THR A 180 13.44 6.03 -15.68
C THR A 180 14.68 5.58 -14.92
N ILE A 181 15.18 4.37 -15.22
CA ILE A 181 16.46 3.91 -14.67
C ILE A 181 17.57 4.26 -15.67
N VAL A 182 18.48 5.14 -15.27
CA VAL A 182 19.64 5.56 -16.07
C VAL A 182 20.91 5.35 -15.25
N GLY A 183 21.81 4.49 -15.76
CA GLY A 183 23.07 4.20 -15.07
C GLY A 183 22.90 3.52 -13.69
N GLY A 184 21.78 2.83 -13.47
CA GLY A 184 21.47 2.20 -12.17
C GLY A 184 20.86 3.15 -11.14
N ALA A 185 20.43 4.33 -11.56
CA ALA A 185 19.77 5.32 -10.70
C ALA A 185 18.38 5.66 -11.25
N LEU A 186 17.44 5.93 -10.36
CA LEU A 186 16.14 6.52 -10.69
C LEU A 186 16.36 7.98 -11.13
N LYS A 187 15.66 8.38 -12.19
CA LYS A 187 15.68 9.75 -12.71
C LYS A 187 14.26 10.20 -12.97
N LEU A 188 13.80 11.16 -12.18
CA LEU A 188 12.52 11.84 -12.40
C LEU A 188 12.53 12.50 -13.79
N GLN A 189 11.42 12.35 -14.51
CA GLN A 189 11.21 12.89 -15.86
C GLN A 189 10.45 14.22 -15.85
#